data_AF-A0A162N181-F1
#
_entry.id   AF-A0A162N181-F1
#
_cell.length_a   1.000
_cell.length_b   1.000
_cell.length_c   1.000
_cell.angle_alpha   90.00
_cell.angle_beta   90.00
_cell.angle_gamma   90.00
#
_symmetry.space_group_name_H-M   'P 1'
#
loop_
_entity.id
_entity.type
_entity.pdbx_description
1 polymer ?
#
loop_
_entity_poly.entity_id
_entity_poly.type
_entity_poly.pdbx_seq_one_letter_code
_entity_poly.pdbx_strand_id
1 'polypeptide(L)'
;MDEFLSSAAINPNLVGPTLPPVPPFTIPTGPTGPTGPTGSLSVAYGTFWQTEIITVPFESPFSFDQADPMVGGISLLNPTTINITQAGDYRISFISSINLTVALSFPYSPTISILLNNSLIPNFKATFGLSILDSEDVDCTQLIGDTILSVPANSTLQLINNSFVGEKDIRTCDNGINALELNIIKLN
;
A
#
# COMPACT_ATOMS: atom_id res chain seq x y z
N MET A 1 89.29 -27.57 -16.00
CA MET A 1 88.26 -28.62 -16.06
C MET A 1 86.99 -27.93 -16.51
N ASP A 2 86.75 -28.02 -17.81
CA ASP A 2 85.52 -27.64 -18.47
C ASP A 2 84.51 -28.77 -18.32
N GLU A 3 83.28 -28.45 -17.92
CA GLU A 3 82.13 -29.25 -18.30
C GLU A 3 80.94 -28.31 -18.52
N PHE A 4 80.72 -27.99 -19.79
CA PHE A 4 79.53 -27.29 -20.27
C PHE A 4 78.31 -28.20 -20.07
N LEU A 5 77.37 -27.77 -19.24
CA LEU A 5 76.03 -28.35 -19.20
C LEU A 5 75.27 -27.92 -20.45
N SER A 6 75.02 -28.87 -21.35
CA SER A 6 74.17 -28.69 -22.54
C SER A 6 72.73 -29.09 -22.21
N SER A 7 71.78 -28.17 -22.40
CA SER A 7 70.34 -28.44 -22.29
C SER A 7 69.79 -29.00 -23.61
N ALA A 8 68.97 -30.05 -23.55
CA ALA A 8 68.20 -30.48 -24.72
C ALA A 8 67.16 -29.40 -25.08
N ALA A 9 67.29 -28.81 -26.27
CA ALA A 9 66.33 -27.87 -26.82
C ALA A 9 64.99 -28.58 -27.13
N ILE A 10 63.88 -28.04 -26.63
CA ILE A 10 62.53 -28.52 -26.99
C ILE A 10 62.27 -28.10 -28.43
N ASN A 11 62.01 -29.07 -29.32
CA ASN A 11 61.66 -28.80 -30.72
C ASN A 11 60.25 -28.17 -30.78
N PRO A 12 60.11 -26.90 -31.21
CA PRO A 12 58.81 -26.22 -31.25
C PRO A 12 57.85 -26.77 -32.31
N ASN A 13 58.29 -27.68 -33.18
CA ASN A 13 57.43 -28.37 -34.15
C ASN A 13 56.69 -29.59 -33.57
N LEU A 14 56.75 -29.82 -32.25
CA LEU A 14 55.93 -30.86 -31.61
C LEU A 14 54.48 -30.37 -31.51
N VAL A 15 53.72 -30.61 -32.58
CA VAL A 15 52.26 -30.44 -32.61
C VAL A 15 51.66 -31.28 -31.48
N GLY A 16 51.06 -30.64 -30.48
CA GLY A 16 50.36 -31.32 -29.40
C GLY A 16 49.19 -32.17 -29.93
N PRO A 17 48.76 -33.22 -29.20
CA PRO A 17 47.65 -34.05 -29.66
C PRO A 17 46.39 -33.20 -29.83
N THR A 18 45.82 -33.19 -31.04
CA THR A 18 44.50 -32.63 -31.28
C THR A 18 43.47 -33.45 -30.51
N LEU A 19 42.76 -32.81 -29.59
CA LEU A 19 41.66 -33.45 -28.86
C LEU A 19 40.48 -33.71 -29.83
N PRO A 20 39.81 -34.87 -29.76
CA PRO A 20 38.65 -35.15 -30.58
C PRO A 20 37.51 -34.16 -30.27
N PRO A 21 36.68 -33.79 -31.26
CA PRO A 21 35.52 -32.92 -31.03
C PRO A 21 34.55 -33.54 -30.02
N VAL A 22 34.04 -32.72 -29.10
CA VAL A 22 32.97 -33.14 -28.20
C VAL A 22 31.68 -33.30 -29.02
N PRO A 23 30.97 -34.44 -28.94
CA PRO A 23 29.72 -34.63 -29.66
C PRO A 23 28.62 -33.70 -29.14
N PRO A 24 27.70 -33.23 -29.99
CA PRO A 24 26.56 -32.43 -29.55
C PRO A 24 25.65 -33.24 -28.63
N PHE A 25 25.17 -32.63 -27.55
CA PHE A 25 24.07 -33.17 -26.76
C PHE A 25 22.80 -32.37 -27.03
N THR A 26 21.66 -33.05 -27.09
CA THR A 26 20.35 -32.42 -27.23
C THR A 26 19.71 -32.28 -25.85
N ILE A 27 19.19 -31.10 -25.55
CA ILE A 27 18.35 -30.89 -24.37
C ILE A 27 16.97 -31.51 -24.69
N PRO A 28 16.44 -32.42 -23.87
CA PRO A 28 15.10 -32.93 -24.08
C PRO A 28 14.10 -31.79 -23.90
N THR A 29 13.51 -31.30 -24.99
CA THR A 29 12.33 -30.44 -24.92
C THR A 29 11.13 -31.33 -24.64
N GLY A 30 10.79 -31.48 -23.35
CA GLY A 30 9.46 -31.96 -22.97
C GLY A 30 8.41 -30.90 -23.33
N PRO A 31 7.13 -31.28 -23.53
CA PRO A 31 6.07 -30.29 -23.65
C PRO A 31 6.06 -29.44 -22.37
N THR A 32 6.04 -28.12 -22.53
CA THR A 32 5.67 -27.23 -21.42
C THR A 32 4.30 -27.69 -20.94
N GLY A 33 4.19 -28.08 -19.67
CA GLY A 33 2.90 -28.49 -19.09
C GLY A 33 1.85 -27.39 -19.29
N PRO A 34 0.55 -27.72 -19.28
CA PRO A 34 -0.48 -26.70 -19.39
C PRO A 34 -0.23 -25.65 -18.32
N THR A 35 -0.05 -24.40 -18.72
CA THR A 35 -0.13 -23.28 -17.79
C THR A 35 -1.51 -23.38 -17.16
N GLY A 36 -1.59 -23.49 -15.83
CA GLY A 36 -2.87 -23.56 -15.13
C GLY A 36 -3.77 -22.40 -15.53
N PRO A 37 -5.11 -22.50 -15.37
CA PRO A 37 -6.00 -21.40 -15.67
C PRO A 37 -5.50 -20.17 -14.91
N THR A 38 -5.03 -19.17 -15.65
CA THR A 38 -4.71 -17.87 -15.06
C THR A 38 -6.06 -17.28 -14.70
N GLY A 39 -6.42 -17.30 -13.41
CA GLY A 39 -7.63 -16.63 -12.94
C GLY A 39 -7.60 -15.20 -13.47
N SER A 40 -8.69 -14.75 -14.11
CA SER A 40 -8.76 -13.37 -14.59
C SER A 40 -8.70 -12.45 -13.38
N LEU A 41 -7.56 -11.77 -13.21
CA LEU A 41 -7.39 -10.80 -12.13
C LEU A 41 -8.38 -9.66 -12.40
N SER A 42 -9.37 -9.51 -11.53
CA SER A 42 -10.33 -8.42 -11.68
C SER A 42 -9.74 -7.18 -11.03
N VAL A 43 -9.41 -6.19 -11.85
CA VAL A 43 -8.79 -4.95 -11.39
C VAL A 43 -9.88 -4.05 -10.79
N ALA A 44 -9.67 -3.60 -9.56
CA ALA A 44 -10.46 -2.55 -8.94
C ALA A 44 -9.54 -1.64 -8.12
N TYR A 45 -9.65 -0.34 -8.33
CA TYR A 45 -8.98 0.67 -7.52
C TYR A 45 -9.75 1.98 -7.52
N GLY A 46 -9.55 2.80 -6.49
CA GLY A 46 -10.08 4.15 -6.46
C GLY A 46 -9.31 5.08 -5.54
N THR A 47 -9.27 6.35 -5.91
CA THR A 47 -8.64 7.43 -5.15
C THR A 47 -9.67 8.51 -4.84
N PHE A 48 -9.70 8.94 -3.58
CA PHE A 48 -10.67 9.89 -3.04
C PHE A 48 -9.94 10.92 -2.19
N TRP A 49 -10.27 12.20 -2.29
CA TRP A 49 -9.67 13.23 -1.46
C TRP A 49 -10.66 14.30 -1.04
N GLN A 50 -10.28 15.01 0.01
CA GLN A 50 -10.94 16.18 0.55
C GLN A 50 -10.00 17.36 0.37
N THR A 51 -10.37 18.35 -0.44
CA THR A 51 -9.54 19.54 -0.64
C THR A 51 -9.78 20.61 0.43
N GLU A 52 -10.98 20.66 1.01
CA GLU A 52 -11.34 21.67 2.00
C GLU A 52 -11.02 21.25 3.45
N ILE A 53 -10.81 22.23 4.32
CA ILE A 53 -10.69 21.99 5.76
C ILE A 53 -12.07 21.65 6.33
N ILE A 54 -12.18 20.47 6.94
CA ILE A 54 -13.40 19.98 7.57
C ILE A 54 -13.18 19.75 9.07
N THR A 55 -14.25 19.90 9.84
CA THR A 55 -14.32 19.41 11.22
C THR A 55 -15.24 18.21 11.24
N VAL A 56 -14.72 17.06 11.66
CA VAL A 56 -15.44 15.79 11.72
C VAL A 56 -15.77 15.47 13.18
N PRO A 57 -17.05 15.55 13.59
CA PRO A 57 -17.43 15.23 14.95
C PRO A 57 -17.11 13.79 15.34
N PHE A 58 -17.01 13.51 16.64
CA PHE A 58 -16.90 12.14 17.13
C PHE A 58 -18.05 11.27 16.57
N GLU A 59 -17.73 10.03 16.17
CA GLU A 59 -18.65 9.09 15.51
C GLU A 59 -19.27 9.59 14.19
N SER A 60 -18.69 10.62 13.57
CA SER A 60 -19.08 11.07 12.22
C SER A 60 -18.07 10.64 11.14
N PRO A 61 -18.53 10.34 9.92
CA PRO A 61 -17.65 9.93 8.85
C PRO A 61 -16.95 11.11 8.19
N PHE A 62 -15.75 10.87 7.66
CA PHE A 62 -15.04 11.85 6.83
C PHE A 62 -15.68 11.95 5.45
N SER A 63 -15.77 13.16 4.91
CA SER A 63 -16.25 13.41 3.55
C SER A 63 -15.12 13.60 2.54
N PHE A 64 -15.37 13.20 1.31
CA PHE A 64 -14.55 13.42 0.12
C PHE A 64 -15.33 14.30 -0.86
N ASP A 65 -14.67 15.32 -1.40
CA ASP A 65 -15.25 16.26 -2.38
C ASP A 65 -14.77 15.96 -3.81
N GLN A 66 -13.73 15.13 -3.96
CA GLN A 66 -13.15 14.72 -5.23
C GLN A 66 -12.89 13.21 -5.25
N ALA A 67 -12.98 12.60 -6.44
CA ALA A 67 -12.69 11.19 -6.65
C ALA A 67 -12.31 10.92 -8.13
N ASP A 68 -11.07 10.50 -8.37
CA ASP A 68 -10.57 10.03 -9.67
C ASP A 68 -9.17 9.40 -9.49
N PRO A 69 -8.85 8.23 -10.08
CA PRO A 69 -9.70 7.33 -10.85
C PRO A 69 -10.62 6.47 -9.98
N MET A 70 -11.66 5.89 -10.59
CA MET A 70 -12.56 4.90 -10.00
C MET A 70 -12.79 3.77 -10.99
N VAL A 71 -12.29 2.56 -10.69
CA VAL A 71 -12.27 1.42 -11.62
C VAL A 71 -12.74 0.15 -10.92
N GLY A 72 -13.39 -0.74 -11.67
CA GLY A 72 -13.69 -2.09 -11.19
C GLY A 72 -14.78 -2.15 -10.13
N GLY A 73 -15.72 -1.20 -10.13
CA GLY A 73 -16.83 -1.20 -9.18
C GLY A 73 -16.51 -0.60 -7.82
N ILE A 74 -15.38 0.13 -7.72
CA ILE A 74 -15.16 1.12 -6.67
C ILE A 74 -15.82 2.43 -7.12
N SER A 75 -16.61 3.06 -6.25
CA SER A 75 -17.31 4.32 -6.54
C SER A 75 -17.67 5.08 -5.26
N LEU A 76 -17.83 6.40 -5.35
CA LEU A 76 -18.36 7.23 -4.26
C LEU A 76 -19.90 7.25 -4.34
N LEU A 77 -20.61 6.70 -3.35
CA LEU A 77 -22.08 6.72 -3.31
C LEU A 77 -22.62 8.08 -2.89
N ASN A 78 -21.97 8.64 -1.88
CA ASN A 78 -22.20 9.97 -1.32
C ASN A 78 -20.85 10.43 -0.76
N PRO A 79 -20.70 11.71 -0.36
CA PRO A 79 -19.42 12.25 0.07
C PRO A 79 -18.70 11.44 1.16
N THR A 80 -19.41 10.64 1.96
CA THR A 80 -18.84 9.93 3.11
C THR A 80 -18.80 8.40 2.95
N THR A 81 -19.32 7.86 1.85
CA THR A 81 -19.50 6.42 1.69
C THR A 81 -19.03 5.95 0.32
N ILE A 82 -18.08 5.01 0.33
CA ILE A 82 -17.54 4.37 -0.86
C ILE A 82 -18.20 3.00 -1.02
N ASN A 83 -18.61 2.67 -2.23
CA ASN A 83 -19.13 1.36 -2.60
C ASN A 83 -18.06 0.53 -3.30
N ILE A 84 -18.01 -0.75 -2.95
CA ILE A 84 -17.11 -1.76 -3.49
C ILE A 84 -17.97 -2.96 -3.91
N THR A 85 -18.18 -3.13 -5.22
CA THR A 85 -19.07 -4.20 -5.72
C THR A 85 -18.39 -5.57 -5.78
N GLN A 86 -17.07 -5.61 -5.95
CA GLN A 86 -16.34 -6.87 -6.08
C GLN A 86 -15.83 -7.38 -4.72
N ALA A 87 -16.00 -8.67 -4.46
CA ALA A 87 -15.28 -9.32 -3.37
C ALA A 87 -13.78 -9.41 -3.68
N GLY A 88 -12.96 -9.48 -2.63
CA GLY A 88 -11.51 -9.71 -2.74
C GLY A 88 -10.76 -9.14 -1.53
N ASP A 89 -9.44 -9.30 -1.55
CA ASP A 89 -8.56 -8.61 -0.61
C ASP A 89 -8.17 -7.24 -1.16
N TYR A 90 -8.26 -6.21 -0.35
CA TYR A 90 -7.95 -4.83 -0.72
C TYR A 90 -6.91 -4.25 0.22
N ARG A 91 -5.91 -3.57 -0.35
CA ARG A 91 -5.09 -2.61 0.41
C ARG A 91 -5.84 -1.29 0.47
N ILE A 92 -6.01 -0.76 1.66
CA ILE A 92 -6.68 0.50 1.92
C ILE A 92 -5.72 1.37 2.73
N SER A 93 -5.38 2.54 2.19
CA SER A 93 -4.47 3.46 2.84
C SER A 93 -4.99 4.89 2.77
N PHE A 94 -4.80 5.67 3.83
CA PHE A 94 -5.16 7.07 3.85
C PHE A 94 -4.08 7.93 4.50
N ILE A 95 -4.08 9.21 4.15
CA ILE A 95 -3.29 10.26 4.80
C ILE A 95 -4.28 11.36 5.17
N SER A 96 -4.37 11.68 6.46
CA SER A 96 -5.20 12.77 6.97
C SER A 96 -4.32 13.79 7.67
N SER A 97 -4.46 15.05 7.30
CA SER A 97 -3.74 16.17 7.90
C SER A 97 -4.60 16.76 9.01
N ILE A 98 -4.17 16.62 10.25
CA ILE A 98 -4.89 16.98 11.47
C ILE A 98 -4.38 18.32 12.00
N ASN A 99 -5.31 19.26 12.21
CA ASN A 99 -5.02 20.57 12.74
C ASN A 99 -4.93 20.53 14.26
N LEU A 100 -3.81 21.01 14.80
CA LEU A 100 -3.53 21.02 16.24
C LEU A 100 -3.51 22.43 16.84
N THR A 101 -3.73 23.47 16.02
CA THR A 101 -3.79 24.88 16.44
C THR A 101 -5.09 25.27 17.13
N VAL A 102 -6.14 24.43 17.04
CA VAL A 102 -7.38 24.64 17.79
C VAL A 102 -7.15 24.40 19.29
N ALA A 103 -7.93 25.06 20.15
CA ALA A 103 -7.82 24.94 21.60
C ALA A 103 -8.17 23.51 22.09
N LEU A 104 -7.22 22.59 21.90
CA LEU A 104 -7.32 21.20 22.31
C LEU A 104 -6.90 21.07 23.77
N SER A 105 -7.62 20.24 24.51
CA SER A 105 -7.18 19.76 25.82
C SER A 105 -6.18 18.63 25.59
N PHE A 106 -4.95 18.78 26.09
CA PHE A 106 -3.94 17.72 26.02
C PHE A 106 -4.06 16.76 27.23
N PRO A 107 -3.78 15.46 27.07
CA PRO A 107 -3.38 14.80 25.83
C PRO A 107 -4.54 14.70 24.82
N TYR A 108 -4.23 14.87 23.54
CA TYR A 108 -5.18 14.74 22.43
C TYR A 108 -4.83 13.50 21.61
N SER A 109 -5.83 12.67 21.33
CA SER A 109 -5.64 11.39 20.64
C SER A 109 -6.58 11.23 19.44
N PRO A 110 -6.33 11.96 18.33
CA PRO A 110 -7.13 11.84 17.12
C PRO A 110 -7.01 10.41 16.60
N THR A 111 -8.14 9.76 16.37
CA THR A 111 -8.21 8.38 15.94
C THR A 111 -9.18 8.25 14.77
N ILE A 112 -8.72 7.64 13.69
CA ILE A 112 -9.50 7.34 12.49
C ILE A 112 -9.60 5.83 12.35
N SER A 113 -10.81 5.31 12.22
CA SER A 113 -11.06 3.91 11.91
C SER A 113 -11.66 3.75 10.51
N ILE A 114 -11.50 2.56 9.94
CA ILE A 114 -12.23 2.12 8.75
C ILE A 114 -13.47 1.35 9.22
N LEU A 115 -14.64 1.76 8.76
CA LEU A 115 -15.88 0.99 8.83
C LEU A 115 -16.05 0.21 7.54
N LEU A 116 -16.35 -1.08 7.66
CA LEU A 116 -16.80 -1.92 6.56
C LEU A 116 -18.23 -2.35 6.84
N ASN A 117 -19.16 -2.03 5.94
CA ASN A 117 -20.59 -2.28 6.13
C ASN A 117 -21.11 -1.72 7.46
N ASN A 118 -20.74 -0.47 7.75
CA ASN A 118 -21.11 0.25 8.97
C ASN A 118 -20.66 -0.43 10.28
N SER A 119 -19.68 -1.34 10.20
CA SER A 119 -19.12 -2.08 11.34
C SER A 119 -17.61 -1.86 11.46
N LEU A 120 -17.11 -1.69 12.67
CA LEU A 120 -15.67 -1.57 12.93
C LEU A 120 -14.96 -2.89 12.63
N ILE A 121 -13.76 -2.80 12.07
CA ILE A 121 -12.92 -3.99 11.86
C ILE A 121 -12.39 -4.47 13.23
N PRO A 122 -12.55 -5.76 13.58
CA PRO A 122 -12.11 -6.30 14.86
C PRO A 122 -10.60 -6.15 15.13
N ASN A 123 -10.24 -6.20 16.42
CA ASN A 123 -8.86 -6.19 16.91
C ASN A 123 -8.06 -4.95 16.50
N PHE A 124 -8.73 -3.82 16.25
CA PHE A 124 -8.11 -2.57 15.84
C PHE A 124 -7.26 -2.67 14.56
N LYS A 125 -7.48 -3.70 13.71
CA LYS A 125 -6.71 -3.92 12.46
C LYS A 125 -6.79 -2.77 11.46
N ALA A 126 -7.81 -1.91 11.59
CA ALA A 126 -8.05 -0.77 10.73
C ALA A 126 -8.38 0.48 11.55
N THR A 127 -7.77 0.61 12.73
CA THR A 127 -7.88 1.79 13.59
C THR A 127 -6.50 2.38 13.80
N PHE A 128 -6.36 3.66 13.52
CA PHE A 128 -5.09 4.37 13.55
C PHE A 128 -5.28 5.66 14.31
N GLY A 129 -4.31 6.02 15.15
CA GLY A 129 -4.38 7.27 15.89
C GLY A 129 -3.01 7.80 16.24
N LEU A 130 -2.99 9.05 16.65
CA LEU A 130 -1.83 9.70 17.24
C LEU A 130 -2.07 9.90 18.74
N SER A 131 -1.00 10.03 19.51
CA SER A 131 -1.06 10.52 20.88
C SER A 131 -0.21 11.77 20.97
N ILE A 132 -0.84 12.90 21.24
CA ILE A 132 -0.20 14.22 21.30
C ILE A 132 -0.29 14.67 22.75
N LEU A 133 0.86 14.83 23.39
CA LEU A 133 0.94 15.02 24.84
C LEU A 133 1.04 16.51 25.24
N ASP A 134 1.50 17.35 24.33
CA ASP A 134 1.69 18.80 24.51
C ASP A 134 1.59 19.52 23.15
N SER A 135 1.70 20.85 23.21
CA SER A 135 1.52 21.75 22.06
C SER A 135 2.84 22.26 21.45
N GLU A 136 3.97 21.54 21.59
CA GLU A 136 5.25 22.02 21.04
C GLU A 136 5.23 22.00 19.49
N ASP A 137 5.11 23.19 18.89
CA ASP A 137 5.35 23.50 17.47
C ASP A 137 4.66 22.60 16.43
N VAL A 138 3.44 22.14 16.71
CA VAL A 138 2.63 21.38 15.75
C VAL A 138 1.41 22.17 15.30
N ASP A 139 1.48 22.73 14.08
CA ASP A 139 0.32 23.37 13.45
C ASP A 139 -0.59 22.35 12.76
N CYS A 140 0.02 21.46 11.97
CA CYS A 140 -0.64 20.46 11.14
C CYS A 140 0.18 19.16 11.12
N THR A 141 -0.41 18.05 11.57
CA THR A 141 0.27 16.75 11.68
C THR A 141 -0.41 15.69 10.81
N GLN A 142 0.34 14.71 10.31
CA GLN A 142 -0.21 13.66 9.46
C GLN A 142 -0.55 12.40 10.27
N LEU A 143 -1.81 11.96 10.19
CA LEU A 143 -2.26 10.64 10.61
C LEU A 143 -2.41 9.75 9.37
N ILE A 144 -1.62 8.69 9.32
CA ILE A 144 -1.56 7.76 8.20
C ILE A 144 -2.10 6.40 8.65
N GLY A 145 -2.97 5.82 7.83
CA GLY A 145 -3.42 4.43 7.99
C GLY A 145 -3.10 3.60 6.75
N ASP A 146 -2.72 2.34 6.94
CA ASP A 146 -2.51 1.37 5.87
C ASP A 146 -2.87 -0.02 6.40
N THR A 147 -3.74 -0.74 5.70
CA THR A 147 -4.16 -2.09 6.08
C THR A 147 -4.60 -2.89 4.87
N ILE A 148 -4.68 -4.21 5.05
CA ILE A 148 -5.25 -5.13 4.08
C ILE A 148 -6.51 -5.76 4.70
N LEU A 149 -7.63 -5.63 4.00
CA LEU A 149 -8.92 -6.16 4.41
C LEU A 149 -9.51 -7.07 3.34
N SER A 150 -10.06 -8.21 3.76
CA SER A 150 -10.95 -9.02 2.94
C SER A 150 -12.33 -8.36 2.91
N VAL A 151 -12.77 -7.95 1.73
CA VAL A 151 -14.01 -7.21 1.52
C VAL A 151 -15.02 -8.12 0.79
N PRO A 152 -16.21 -8.37 1.36
CA PRO A 152 -17.29 -9.05 0.66
C PRO A 152 -17.80 -8.24 -0.54
N ALA A 153 -18.44 -8.91 -1.50
CA ALA A 153 -19.08 -8.23 -2.62
C ALA A 153 -20.21 -7.29 -2.14
N ASN A 154 -20.40 -6.18 -2.85
CA ASN A 154 -21.39 -5.14 -2.55
C ASN A 154 -21.26 -4.57 -1.13
N SER A 155 -20.02 -4.27 -0.72
CA SER A 155 -19.73 -3.66 0.57
C SER A 155 -19.63 -2.14 0.49
N THR A 156 -19.83 -1.50 1.64
CA THR A 156 -19.58 -0.07 1.84
C THR A 156 -18.39 0.15 2.75
N LEU A 157 -17.62 1.20 2.47
CA LEU A 157 -16.46 1.60 3.25
C LEU A 157 -16.58 3.07 3.65
N GLN A 158 -16.22 3.38 4.89
CA GLN A 158 -16.14 4.75 5.41
C GLN A 158 -14.91 4.92 6.29
N LEU A 159 -14.35 6.13 6.32
CA LEU A 159 -13.46 6.56 7.39
C LEU A 159 -14.30 7.26 8.46
N ILE A 160 -14.09 6.92 9.72
CA ILE A 160 -14.87 7.40 10.87
C ILE A 160 -13.93 8.08 11.87
N ASN A 161 -14.34 9.23 12.41
CA ASN A 161 -13.68 9.77 13.59
C ASN A 161 -14.04 8.89 14.80
N ASN A 162 -13.05 8.14 15.28
CA ASN A 162 -13.15 7.22 16.40
C ASN A 162 -12.27 7.67 17.58
N SER A 163 -12.14 8.99 17.79
CA SER A 163 -11.38 9.61 18.88
C SER A 163 -12.08 9.42 20.24
N PHE A 164 -12.19 8.17 20.66
CA PHE A 164 -12.92 7.72 21.84
C PHE A 164 -12.39 8.37 23.14
N VAL A 165 -11.09 8.66 23.20
CA VAL A 165 -10.50 9.36 24.34
C VAL A 165 -10.94 10.82 24.31
N GLY A 166 -11.91 11.16 25.16
CA GLY A 166 -12.43 12.51 25.31
C GLY A 166 -13.46 12.93 24.25
N GLU A 167 -13.92 11.99 23.42
CA GLU A 167 -15.00 12.17 22.42
C GLU A 167 -14.80 13.43 21.58
N LYS A 168 -13.60 13.58 21.03
CA LYS A 168 -13.17 14.83 20.40
C LYS A 168 -13.42 14.85 18.89
N ASP A 169 -13.79 16.03 18.42
CA ASP A 169 -13.85 16.33 16.99
C ASP A 169 -12.43 16.37 16.41
N ILE A 170 -12.30 15.88 15.18
CA ILE A 170 -11.09 16.01 14.39
C ILE A 170 -11.27 17.17 13.43
N ARG A 171 -10.46 18.22 13.59
CA ARG A 171 -10.34 19.28 12.57
C ARG A 171 -9.16 18.97 11.65
N THR A 172 -9.36 19.02 10.35
CA THR A 172 -8.28 18.85 9.38
C THR A 172 -7.56 20.17 9.06
N CYS A 173 -6.45 20.09 8.35
CA CYS A 173 -5.69 21.21 7.75
C CYS A 173 -5.22 20.77 6.36
N ASP A 174 -4.91 21.71 5.46
CA ASP A 174 -4.56 21.38 4.07
C ASP A 174 -3.07 21.64 3.73
N ASN A 175 -2.37 22.55 4.39
CA ASN A 175 -0.93 22.88 4.17
C ASN A 175 -0.50 22.95 2.68
N GLY A 176 -1.41 23.31 1.77
CA GLY A 176 -1.19 23.35 0.33
C GLY A 176 -1.32 22.01 -0.44
N ILE A 177 -1.86 20.96 0.18
CA ILE A 177 -2.16 19.65 -0.42
C ILE A 177 -3.67 19.36 -0.25
N ASN A 178 -4.05 18.14 0.16
CA ASN A 178 -5.40 17.71 0.48
C ASN A 178 -5.49 17.53 1.99
N ALA A 179 -6.64 17.88 2.57
CA ALA A 179 -6.92 17.67 3.98
C ALA A 179 -7.02 16.17 4.33
N LEU A 180 -7.48 15.36 3.38
CA LEU A 180 -7.56 13.91 3.48
C LEU A 180 -7.39 13.30 2.09
N GLU A 181 -6.66 12.20 1.99
CA GLU A 181 -6.56 11.36 0.81
C GLU A 181 -6.74 9.89 1.20
N LEU A 182 -7.50 9.13 0.41
CA LEU A 182 -7.75 7.70 0.58
C LEU A 182 -7.54 6.98 -0.75
N ASN A 183 -6.77 5.90 -0.69
CA ASN A 183 -6.48 5.01 -1.81
C ASN A 183 -6.96 3.59 -1.48
N ILE A 184 -7.63 2.95 -2.44
CA ILE A 184 -8.13 1.58 -2.35
C ILE A 184 -7.63 0.82 -3.57
N ILE A 185 -6.97 -0.33 -3.37
CA ILE A 185 -6.43 -1.16 -4.44
C ILE A 185 -6.74 -2.63 -4.16
N LYS A 186 -7.40 -3.30 -5.11
CA LYS A 186 -7.65 -4.74 -5.06
C LYS A 186 -6.38 -5.54 -5.32
N LEU A 187 -6.16 -6.58 -4.52
CA LEU A 187 -4.96 -7.42 -4.54
C LEU A 187 -5.19 -8.79 -5.18
N ASN A 188 -6.40 -9.35 -5.08
CA ASN A 188 -6.78 -10.64 -5.69
C ASN A 188 -8.28 -10.71 -6.02
#